data_AF-K7R165-F1
#
_entry.id   AF-K7R165-F1
#
_cell.length_a   1.000
_cell.length_b   1.000
_cell.length_c   1.000
_cell.angle_alpha   90.00
_cell.angle_beta   90.00
_cell.angle_gamma   90.00
#
_symmetry.space_group_name_H-M   'P 1'
#
loop_
_entity.id
_entity.type
_entity.pdbx_description
1 polymer ?
#
loop_
_entity_poly.entity_id
_entity_poly.type
_entity_poly.pdbx_seq_one_letter_code
_entity_poly.pdbx_strand_id
1 'polypeptide(L)'
;MDRLEALLGPRQELLHEIQALPIRWDRERFLFWLKQDYPFVEALYRYLVGLLSEAPQAHRPPLVHALLATVEELDWLLSQGASPGDPVHPVRRAYIALLEEMGGLPYPYRLVLFYFLNRLFLEAWNAHVQGEGPWQELSEHWSAPEFQAVLFDLEVLAQGLLSQLDPSLLQGYLLRILEMEKATWSLLL
;
A
#
# COMPACT_ATOMS: atom_id res chain seq x y z
N MET A 1 7.73 -19.07 9.41
CA MET A 1 6.30 -18.81 9.21
C MET A 1 6.08 -17.37 9.60
N ASP A 2 5.71 -16.52 8.65
CA ASP A 2 5.49 -15.10 8.91
C ASP A 2 4.35 -14.96 9.94
N ARG A 3 4.62 -14.26 11.04
CA ARG A 3 3.62 -14.06 12.09
C ARG A 3 2.46 -13.21 11.59
N LEU A 4 2.68 -12.38 10.57
CA LEU A 4 1.63 -11.62 9.93
C LEU A 4 0.71 -12.50 9.07
N GLU A 5 1.26 -13.46 8.32
CA GLU A 5 0.45 -14.47 7.61
C GLU A 5 -0.44 -15.28 8.56
N ALA A 6 0.08 -15.65 9.73
CA ALA A 6 -0.69 -16.35 10.75
C ALA A 6 -1.85 -15.48 11.29
N LEU A 7 -1.66 -14.16 11.35
CA LEU A 7 -2.69 -13.20 11.79
C LEU A 7 -3.78 -12.99 10.73
N LEU A 8 -3.47 -13.15 9.44
CA LEU A 8 -4.47 -13.14 8.39
C LEU A 8 -5.45 -14.32 8.54
N GLY A 9 -4.94 -15.51 8.89
CA GLY A 9 -5.76 -16.70 9.11
C GLY A 9 -6.73 -16.95 7.93
N PRO A 10 -8.05 -17.08 8.16
CA PRO A 10 -9.01 -17.32 7.07
C PRO A 10 -9.09 -16.16 6.06
N ARG A 11 -8.59 -14.96 6.39
CA ARG A 11 -8.62 -13.79 5.50
C ARG A 11 -7.60 -13.89 4.36
N GLN A 12 -6.73 -14.90 4.37
CA GLN A 12 -5.91 -15.25 3.20
C GLN A 12 -6.79 -15.55 1.97
N GLU A 13 -8.03 -16.00 2.16
CA GLU A 13 -8.99 -16.18 1.07
C GLU A 13 -9.29 -14.86 0.35
N LEU A 14 -9.42 -13.73 1.07
CA LEU A 14 -9.63 -12.42 0.45
C LEU A 14 -8.41 -11.96 -0.36
N LEU A 15 -7.19 -12.27 0.11
CA LEU A 15 -5.98 -11.99 -0.66
C LEU A 15 -6.00 -12.77 -1.98
N HIS A 16 -6.33 -14.06 -1.94
CA HIS A 16 -6.48 -14.87 -3.15
C HIS A 16 -7.59 -14.34 -4.07
N GLU A 17 -8.71 -13.89 -3.50
CA GLU A 17 -9.79 -13.27 -4.28
C GLU A 17 -9.34 -12.00 -5.00
N ILE A 18 -8.54 -11.15 -4.34
CA ILE A 18 -7.94 -9.95 -4.96
C ILE A 18 -7.06 -10.39 -6.13
N GLN A 19 -6.15 -11.33 -5.91
CA GLN A 19 -5.22 -11.84 -6.94
C GLN A 19 -5.93 -12.54 -8.11
N ALA A 20 -7.10 -13.13 -7.87
CA ALA A 20 -7.88 -13.84 -8.88
C ALA A 20 -8.88 -12.95 -9.65
N LEU A 21 -8.95 -11.64 -9.34
CA LEU A 21 -9.82 -10.72 -10.09
C LEU A 21 -9.47 -10.76 -11.59
N PRO A 22 -10.47 -10.84 -12.50
CA PRO A 22 -10.23 -10.94 -13.93
C PRO A 22 -9.91 -9.55 -14.52
N ILE A 23 -8.86 -8.90 -14.01
CA ILE A 23 -8.41 -7.58 -14.43
C ILE A 23 -7.96 -7.65 -15.89
N ARG A 24 -8.42 -6.69 -16.68
CA ARG A 24 -7.98 -6.52 -18.06
C ARG A 24 -7.33 -5.15 -18.20
N TRP A 25 -6.04 -5.13 -18.44
CA TRP A 25 -5.32 -3.89 -18.69
C TRP A 25 -5.56 -3.42 -20.11
N ASP A 26 -6.01 -2.18 -20.22
CA ASP A 26 -5.93 -1.39 -21.42
C ASP A 26 -5.47 0.03 -21.05
N ARG A 27 -5.15 0.83 -22.07
CA ARG A 27 -4.63 2.18 -21.86
C ARG A 27 -5.61 3.09 -21.11
N GLU A 28 -6.91 2.96 -21.36
CA GLU A 28 -7.92 3.81 -20.73
C GLU A 28 -8.09 3.45 -19.25
N ARG A 29 -8.18 2.15 -18.94
CA ARG A 29 -8.22 1.63 -17.56
C ARG A 29 -6.97 2.00 -16.78
N PHE A 30 -5.79 1.91 -17.41
CA PHE A 30 -4.54 2.33 -16.79
C PHE A 30 -4.52 3.83 -16.48
N LEU A 31 -4.91 4.68 -17.44
CA LEU A 31 -5.00 6.13 -17.21
C LEU A 31 -6.03 6.49 -16.13
N PHE A 32 -7.16 5.78 -16.08
CA PHE A 32 -8.14 5.94 -15.00
C PHE A 32 -7.54 5.55 -13.65
N TRP A 33 -6.88 4.39 -13.57
CA TRP A 33 -6.23 3.90 -12.36
C TRP A 33 -5.21 4.92 -11.83
N LEU A 34 -4.32 5.42 -12.70
CA LEU A 34 -3.29 6.41 -12.37
C LEU A 34 -3.88 7.67 -11.71
N LYS A 35 -4.95 8.24 -12.29
CA LYS A 35 -5.61 9.44 -11.74
C LYS A 35 -6.21 9.20 -10.37
N GLN A 36 -6.68 7.98 -10.13
CA GLN A 36 -7.32 7.61 -8.87
C GLN A 36 -6.31 7.20 -7.79
N ASP A 37 -5.09 6.86 -8.18
CA ASP A 37 -4.03 6.47 -7.26
C ASP A 37 -3.31 7.69 -6.66
N TYR A 38 -3.12 8.79 -7.41
CA TYR A 38 -2.45 9.99 -6.90
C TYR A 38 -3.00 10.52 -5.57
N PRO A 39 -4.32 10.73 -5.38
CA PRO A 39 -4.88 11.16 -4.10
C PRO A 39 -4.62 10.17 -2.95
N PHE A 40 -4.50 8.87 -3.27
CA PHE A 40 -4.21 7.83 -2.29
C PHE A 40 -2.73 7.83 -1.90
N VAL A 41 -1.80 7.91 -2.86
CA VAL A 41 -0.36 8.00 -2.60
C VAL A 41 -0.03 9.27 -1.81
N GLU A 42 -0.72 10.39 -2.07
CA GLU A 42 -0.59 11.61 -1.27
C GLU A 42 -1.07 11.42 0.18
N ALA A 43 -2.14 10.65 0.40
CA ALA A 43 -2.57 10.28 1.75
C ALA A 43 -1.56 9.34 2.44
N LEU A 44 -0.97 8.41 1.69
CA LEU A 44 0.08 7.51 2.16
C LEU A 44 1.35 8.28 2.56
N TYR A 45 1.74 9.30 1.78
CA TYR A 45 2.80 10.23 2.12
C TYR A 45 2.57 10.89 3.48
N ARG A 46 1.36 11.44 3.72
CA ARG A 46 1.02 12.07 5.01
C ARG A 46 1.04 11.08 6.17
N TYR A 47 0.52 9.88 5.93
CA TYR A 47 0.57 8.79 6.90
C TYR A 47 2.02 8.45 7.31
N LEU A 48 2.92 8.39 6.33
CA LEU A 48 4.34 8.09 6.51
C LEU A 48 5.11 9.24 7.19
N VAL A 49 4.82 10.50 6.86
CA VAL A 49 5.34 11.66 7.60
C VAL A 49 4.92 11.59 9.07
N GLY A 50 3.67 11.21 9.33
CA GLY A 50 3.20 10.95 10.67
C GLY A 50 4.02 9.86 11.37
N LEU A 51 4.35 8.76 10.70
CA LEU A 51 5.17 7.69 11.27
C LEU A 51 6.56 8.21 11.65
N LEU A 52 7.20 8.99 10.77
CA LEU A 52 8.51 9.57 11.01
C LEU A 52 8.53 10.53 12.21
N SER A 53 7.43 11.25 12.45
CA SER A 53 7.34 12.18 13.58
C SER A 53 7.43 11.49 14.95
N GLU A 54 7.02 10.23 15.05
CA GLU A 54 7.04 9.42 16.27
C GLU A 54 8.12 8.34 16.27
N ALA A 55 8.76 8.10 15.11
CA ALA A 55 9.69 7.00 14.94
C ALA A 55 10.91 7.12 15.87
N PRO A 56 11.25 6.05 16.62
CA PRO A 56 12.56 5.92 17.28
C PRO A 56 13.70 6.01 16.27
N GLN A 57 14.88 6.45 16.69
CA GLN A 57 16.03 6.65 15.79
C GLN A 57 16.34 5.42 14.93
N ALA A 58 16.25 4.21 15.50
CA ALA A 58 16.52 2.97 14.78
C ALA A 58 15.53 2.67 13.65
N HIS A 59 14.31 3.21 13.72
CA HIS A 59 13.25 2.95 12.73
C HIS A 59 13.21 4.02 11.63
N ARG A 60 13.90 5.16 11.82
CA ARG A 60 13.86 6.29 10.88
C ARG A 60 14.48 5.98 9.51
N PRO A 61 15.64 5.31 9.39
CA PRO A 61 16.27 5.14 8.07
C PRO A 61 15.38 4.38 7.07
N PRO A 62 14.76 3.23 7.41
CA PRO A 62 13.83 2.57 6.48
C PRO A 62 12.62 3.43 6.12
N LEU A 63 12.07 4.18 7.08
CA LEU A 63 10.94 5.07 6.84
C LEU A 63 11.29 6.27 5.96
N VAL A 64 12.52 6.80 6.05
CA VAL A 64 13.00 7.87 5.16
C VAL A 64 13.16 7.35 3.73
N HIS A 65 13.67 6.14 3.55
CA HIS A 65 13.75 5.53 2.21
C HIS A 65 12.37 5.26 1.62
N ALA A 66 11.43 4.75 2.42
CA ALA A 66 10.04 4.62 1.99
C ALA A 66 9.41 5.98 1.61
N LEU A 67 9.77 7.05 2.33
CA LEU A 67 9.27 8.40 2.05
C LEU A 67 9.83 8.91 0.73
N LEU A 68 11.12 8.70 0.47
CA LEU A 68 11.74 9.07 -0.80
C LEU A 68 11.06 8.36 -1.97
N ALA A 69 10.85 7.04 -1.87
CA ALA A 69 10.14 6.28 -2.91
C ALA A 69 8.71 6.79 -3.13
N THR A 70 7.98 7.11 -2.05
CA THR A 70 6.63 7.69 -2.16
C THR A 70 6.64 9.06 -2.86
N VAL A 71 7.66 9.90 -2.62
CA VAL A 71 7.81 11.20 -3.28
C VAL A 71 8.13 11.01 -4.77
N GLU A 72 9.03 10.09 -5.11
CA GLU A 72 9.36 9.76 -6.50
C GLU A 72 8.14 9.20 -7.25
N GLU A 73 7.32 8.38 -6.59
CA GLU A 73 6.06 7.87 -7.14
C GLU A 73 5.05 9.00 -7.41
N LEU A 74 4.92 9.99 -6.51
CA LEU A 74 4.08 11.16 -6.75
C LEU A 74 4.54 11.98 -7.96
N ASP A 75 5.86 12.21 -8.09
CA ASP A 75 6.42 12.91 -9.25
C ASP A 75 6.17 12.13 -10.55
N TRP A 76 6.33 10.81 -10.51
CA TRP A 76 6.03 9.95 -11.64
C TRP A 76 4.54 10.02 -12.02
N LEU A 77 3.62 9.91 -11.06
CA LEU A 77 2.17 10.03 -11.31
C LEU A 77 1.80 11.38 -11.95
N LEU A 78 2.42 12.48 -11.50
CA LEU A 78 2.26 13.80 -12.14
C LEU A 78 2.77 13.79 -13.58
N SER A 79 3.93 13.17 -13.85
CA SER A 79 4.47 13.06 -15.20
C SER A 79 3.58 12.23 -16.15
N GLN A 80 2.81 11.28 -15.60
CA GLN A 80 1.82 10.47 -16.34
C GLN A 80 0.47 11.19 -16.54
N GLY A 81 0.31 12.40 -16.01
CA GLY A 81 -0.89 13.23 -16.20
C GLY A 81 -1.93 13.14 -15.10
N ALA A 82 -1.57 12.63 -13.91
CA ALA A 82 -2.41 12.79 -12.72
C ALA A 82 -2.46 14.28 -12.30
N SER A 83 -3.56 14.69 -11.67
CA SER A 83 -3.71 16.04 -11.13
C SER A 83 -4.19 16.02 -9.69
N PRO A 84 -3.59 16.81 -8.77
CA PRO A 84 -4.07 16.94 -7.39
C PRO A 84 -5.51 17.44 -7.26
N GLY A 85 -6.03 18.13 -8.29
CA GLY A 85 -7.38 18.68 -8.32
C GLY A 85 -8.44 17.75 -8.90
N ASP A 86 -8.07 16.56 -9.37
CA ASP A 86 -9.01 15.65 -10.02
C ASP A 86 -10.05 15.10 -9.02
N PRO A 87 -11.29 14.83 -9.46
CA PRO A 87 -12.29 14.20 -8.62
C PRO A 87 -11.86 12.81 -8.17
N VAL A 88 -11.84 12.60 -6.85
CA VAL A 88 -11.52 11.31 -6.24
C VAL A 88 -12.76 10.41 -6.24
N HIS A 89 -12.64 9.17 -6.71
CA HIS A 89 -13.73 8.18 -6.72
C HIS A 89 -14.17 7.85 -5.28
N PRO A 90 -15.47 7.60 -5.01
CA PRO A 90 -15.95 7.27 -3.66
C PRO A 90 -15.20 6.12 -2.96
N VAL A 91 -14.81 5.07 -3.71
CA VAL A 91 -14.01 3.96 -3.18
C VAL A 91 -12.63 4.43 -2.70
N ARG A 92 -11.92 5.23 -3.51
CA ARG A 92 -10.62 5.80 -3.12
C ARG A 92 -10.74 6.75 -1.94
N ARG A 93 -11.80 7.56 -1.88
CA ARG A 93 -12.07 8.43 -0.72
C ARG A 93 -12.27 7.62 0.56
N ALA A 94 -13.00 6.51 0.50
CA ALA A 94 -13.19 5.63 1.66
C ALA A 94 -11.85 5.03 2.13
N TYR A 95 -10.98 4.66 1.18
CA TYR A 95 -9.66 4.13 1.51
C TYR A 95 -8.71 5.20 2.08
N ILE A 96 -8.74 6.42 1.55
CA ILE A 96 -8.02 7.56 2.13
C ILE A 96 -8.51 7.82 3.57
N ALA A 97 -9.81 7.77 3.82
CA ALA A 97 -10.36 7.93 5.17
C ALA A 97 -9.90 6.81 6.12
N LEU A 98 -9.71 5.58 5.60
CA LEU A 98 -9.12 4.48 6.37
C LEU A 98 -7.66 4.76 6.74
N LEU A 99 -6.85 5.31 5.82
CA LEU A 99 -5.47 5.73 6.14
C LEU A 99 -5.45 6.82 7.21
N GLU A 100 -6.33 7.81 7.11
CA GLU A 100 -6.46 8.88 8.11
C GLU A 100 -6.87 8.33 9.48
N GLU A 101 -7.83 7.40 9.52
CA GLU A 101 -8.25 6.72 10.75
C GLU A 101 -7.08 5.93 11.36
N MET A 102 -6.38 5.14 10.55
CA MET A 102 -5.20 4.40 10.98
C MET A 102 -4.11 5.35 11.50
N GLY A 103 -4.00 6.55 10.93
CA GLY A 103 -3.07 7.59 11.37
C GLY A 103 -3.27 8.03 12.83
N GLY A 104 -4.47 7.84 13.39
CA GLY A 104 -4.77 8.10 14.80
C GLY A 104 -4.38 6.96 15.77
N LEU A 105 -3.93 5.82 15.27
CA LEU A 105 -3.49 4.68 16.10
C LEU A 105 -2.11 4.93 16.73
N PRO A 106 -1.74 4.19 17.79
CA PRO A 106 -0.37 4.23 18.31
C PRO A 106 0.65 3.79 17.27
N TYR A 107 1.85 4.41 17.30
CA TYR A 107 2.95 4.15 16.37
C TYR A 107 3.18 2.66 16.02
N PRO A 108 3.20 1.70 16.98
CA PRO A 108 3.45 0.31 16.64
C PRO A 108 2.41 -0.32 15.72
N TYR A 109 1.12 0.02 15.88
CA TYR A 109 0.08 -0.44 14.97
C TYR A 109 0.29 0.14 13.57
N ARG A 110 0.59 1.44 13.51
CA ARG A 110 0.74 2.14 12.24
C ARG A 110 1.89 1.59 11.41
N LEU A 111 3.01 1.25 12.04
CA LEU A 111 4.16 0.67 11.34
C LEU A 111 3.84 -0.72 10.78
N VAL A 112 3.17 -1.57 11.56
CA VAL A 112 2.77 -2.91 11.11
C VAL A 112 1.77 -2.82 9.96
N LEU A 113 0.79 -1.93 10.04
CA LEU A 113 -0.18 -1.72 8.96
C LEU A 113 0.46 -1.12 7.70
N PHE A 114 1.47 -0.25 7.86
CA PHE A 114 2.23 0.29 6.73
C PHE A 114 3.00 -0.79 5.98
N TYR A 115 3.70 -1.66 6.71
CA TYR A 115 4.37 -2.82 6.13
C TYR A 115 3.37 -3.70 5.38
N PHE A 116 2.22 -4.00 6.00
CA PHE A 116 1.19 -4.82 5.38
C PHE A 116 0.67 -4.23 4.06
N LEU A 117 0.39 -2.92 4.02
CA LEU A 117 -0.03 -2.22 2.81
C LEU A 117 0.98 -2.38 1.68
N ASN A 118 2.26 -2.07 1.91
CA ASN A 118 3.30 -2.16 0.88
C ASN A 118 3.47 -3.60 0.35
N ARG A 119 3.43 -4.58 1.25
CA ARG A 119 3.49 -6.00 0.87
C ARG A 119 2.29 -6.38 -0.01
N LEU A 120 1.10 -5.95 0.39
CA LEU A 120 -0.15 -6.22 -0.33
C LEU A 120 -0.17 -5.56 -1.71
N PHE A 121 0.32 -4.33 -1.83
CA PHE A 121 0.45 -3.63 -3.11
C PHE A 121 1.33 -4.44 -4.06
N LEU A 122 2.52 -4.85 -3.62
CA LEU A 122 3.44 -5.65 -4.42
C LEU A 122 2.83 -6.99 -4.84
N GLU A 123 2.17 -7.69 -3.92
CA GLU A 123 1.51 -8.97 -4.21
C GLU A 123 0.36 -8.83 -5.23
N ALA A 124 -0.48 -7.80 -5.08
CA ALA A 124 -1.59 -7.55 -6.00
C ALA A 124 -1.08 -7.08 -7.38
N TRP A 125 -0.07 -6.22 -7.41
CA TRP A 125 0.57 -5.76 -8.63
C TRP A 125 1.16 -6.92 -9.43
N ASN A 126 1.95 -7.77 -8.79
CA ASN A 126 2.57 -8.94 -9.45
C ASN A 126 1.53 -9.94 -9.98
N ALA A 127 0.35 -10.04 -9.36
CA ALA A 127 -0.72 -10.92 -9.81
C ALA A 127 -1.42 -10.38 -11.07
N HIS A 128 -1.61 -9.06 -11.17
CA HIS A 128 -2.43 -8.43 -12.21
C HIS A 128 -1.64 -7.83 -13.36
N VAL A 129 -0.38 -7.48 -13.14
CA VAL A 129 0.44 -6.77 -14.11
C VAL A 129 1.49 -7.73 -14.67
N GLN A 130 1.32 -8.12 -15.93
CA GLN A 130 2.21 -9.05 -16.63
C GLN A 130 2.46 -8.55 -18.06
N GLY A 131 3.69 -8.73 -18.55
CA GLY A 131 4.08 -8.40 -19.92
C GLY A 131 4.36 -6.91 -20.17
N GLU A 132 4.65 -6.59 -21.44
CA GLU A 132 5.03 -5.25 -21.89
C GLU A 132 3.80 -4.32 -21.98
N GLY A 133 3.96 -3.06 -21.58
CA GLY A 133 2.90 -2.06 -21.64
C GLY A 133 3.27 -0.74 -20.96
N PRO A 134 2.38 0.27 -20.93
CA PRO A 134 2.63 1.57 -20.30
C PRO A 134 2.86 1.48 -18.78
N TRP A 135 2.52 0.35 -18.15
CA TRP A 135 2.77 0.04 -16.74
C TRP A 135 4.17 -0.54 -16.46
N GLN A 136 4.99 -0.78 -17.48
CA GLN A 136 6.30 -1.41 -17.32
C GLN A 136 7.24 -0.57 -16.46
N GLU A 137 7.29 0.76 -16.67
CA GLU A 137 8.14 1.66 -15.89
C GLU A 137 7.78 1.62 -14.40
N LEU A 138 6.48 1.58 -14.07
CA LEU A 138 6.02 1.44 -12.69
C LEU A 138 6.37 0.07 -12.11
N SER A 139 6.25 -0.99 -12.91
CA SER A 139 6.64 -2.33 -12.53
C SER A 139 8.15 -2.44 -12.26
N GLU A 140 8.99 -1.78 -13.06
CA GLU A 140 10.44 -1.71 -12.87
C GLU A 140 10.78 -0.94 -11.59
N HIS A 141 10.04 0.14 -11.28
CA HIS A 141 10.23 0.89 -10.03
C HIS A 141 9.90 0.04 -8.79
N TRP A 142 8.77 -0.68 -8.79
CA TRP A 142 8.38 -1.54 -7.65
C TRP A 142 9.20 -2.84 -7.54
N SER A 143 9.78 -3.30 -8.65
CA SER A 143 10.71 -4.44 -8.64
C SER A 143 12.17 -4.05 -8.41
N ALA A 144 12.46 -2.75 -8.27
CA ALA A 144 13.81 -2.26 -8.03
C ALA A 144 14.38 -2.85 -6.72
N PRO A 145 15.67 -3.24 -6.69
CA PRO A 145 16.32 -3.79 -5.50
C PRO A 145 16.17 -2.90 -4.25
N GLU A 146 16.12 -1.59 -4.44
CA GLU A 146 15.97 -0.59 -3.40
C GLU A 146 14.61 -0.69 -2.71
N PHE A 147 13.52 -0.83 -3.47
CA PHE A 147 12.18 -1.00 -2.90
C PHE A 147 12.05 -2.32 -2.15
N GLN A 148 12.62 -3.40 -2.69
CA GLN A 148 12.65 -4.71 -2.01
C GLN A 148 13.45 -4.67 -0.70
N ALA A 149 14.57 -3.94 -0.67
CA ALA A 149 15.35 -3.74 0.54
C ALA A 149 14.57 -2.94 1.60
N VAL A 150 13.86 -1.88 1.19
CA VAL A 150 12.98 -1.11 2.09
C VAL A 150 11.86 -1.99 2.65
N LEU A 151 11.20 -2.79 1.80
CA LEU A 151 10.13 -3.68 2.24
C LEU A 151 10.64 -4.72 3.25
N PHE A 152 11.83 -5.27 3.03
CA PHE A 152 12.47 -6.19 3.96
C PHE A 152 12.77 -5.52 5.31
N ASP A 153 13.33 -4.31 5.31
CA ASP A 153 13.58 -3.58 6.55
C ASP A 153 12.27 -3.28 7.31
N LEU A 154 11.21 -2.91 6.59
CA LEU A 154 9.87 -2.71 7.17
C LEU A 154 9.30 -4.00 7.77
N GLU A 155 9.50 -5.15 7.12
CA GLU A 155 9.11 -6.46 7.64
C GLU A 155 9.78 -6.73 8.99
N VAL A 156 11.10 -6.56 9.06
CA VAL A 156 11.87 -6.80 10.29
C VAL A 156 11.36 -5.91 11.43
N LEU A 157 11.10 -4.63 11.16
CA LEU A 157 10.53 -3.70 12.14
C LEU A 157 9.13 -4.12 12.57
N ALA A 158 8.25 -4.47 11.62
CA ALA A 158 6.88 -4.89 11.91
C ALA A 158 6.86 -6.16 12.76
N GLN A 159 7.64 -7.18 12.41
CA GLN A 159 7.73 -8.43 13.16
C GLN A 159 8.21 -8.22 14.61
N GLY A 160 9.13 -7.29 14.83
CA GLY A 160 9.61 -6.91 16.17
C GLY A 160 8.54 -6.26 17.06
N LEU A 161 7.50 -5.69 16.47
CA LEU A 161 6.41 -5.01 17.18
C LEU A 161 5.17 -5.89 17.37
N LEU A 162 4.98 -6.94 16.56
CA LEU A 162 3.78 -7.78 16.58
C LEU A 162 3.41 -8.35 17.95
N SER A 163 4.38 -8.73 18.77
CA SER A 163 4.12 -9.31 20.10
C SER A 163 3.54 -8.31 21.11
N GLN A 164 3.56 -7.02 20.79
CA GLN A 164 3.10 -5.94 21.66
C GLN A 164 1.69 -5.45 21.30
N LEU A 165 1.11 -5.96 20.20
CA LEU A 165 -0.17 -5.50 19.67
C LEU A 165 -1.31 -6.42 20.11
N ASP A 166 -2.50 -5.84 20.27
CA ASP A 166 -3.74 -6.59 20.37
C ASP A 166 -4.05 -7.24 19.01
N PRO A 167 -4.02 -8.58 18.91
CA PRO A 167 -4.28 -9.29 17.66
C PRO A 167 -5.67 -9.01 17.11
N SER A 168 -6.69 -8.84 17.96
CA SER A 168 -8.07 -8.62 17.51
C SER A 168 -8.25 -7.27 16.84
N LEU A 169 -7.65 -6.21 17.41
CA LEU A 169 -7.66 -4.88 16.81
C LEU A 169 -6.91 -4.86 15.47
N LEU A 170 -5.69 -5.42 15.46
CA LEU A 170 -4.87 -5.48 14.25
C LEU A 170 -5.59 -6.22 13.12
N GLN A 171 -6.18 -7.37 13.42
CA GLN A 171 -6.96 -8.15 12.47
C GLN A 171 -8.15 -7.40 11.87
N GLY A 172 -8.82 -6.55 12.66
CA GLY A 172 -9.90 -5.70 12.17
C GLY A 172 -9.44 -4.73 11.07
N TYR A 173 -8.27 -4.12 11.24
CA TYR A 173 -7.68 -3.24 10.23
C TYR A 173 -7.16 -4.01 9.02
N LEU A 174 -6.50 -5.15 9.22
CA LEU A 174 -6.03 -6.00 8.10
C LEU A 174 -7.19 -6.40 7.18
N LEU A 175 -8.35 -6.78 7.76
CA LEU A 175 -9.55 -7.10 6.99
C LEU A 175 -10.04 -5.91 6.16
N ARG A 176 -10.16 -4.74 6.78
CA ARG A 176 -10.63 -3.52 6.11
C ARG A 176 -9.69 -3.09 4.99
N ILE A 177 -8.37 -3.25 5.17
CA ILE A 177 -7.39 -2.99 4.11
C ILE A 177 -7.61 -3.93 2.92
N LEU A 178 -7.78 -5.24 3.15
CA LEU A 178 -8.06 -6.20 2.08
C LEU A 178 -9.38 -5.88 1.35
N GLU A 179 -10.43 -5.49 2.08
CA GLU A 179 -11.70 -5.08 1.49
C GLU A 179 -11.54 -3.82 0.61
N MET A 180 -10.74 -2.84 1.05
CA MET A 180 -10.45 -1.62 0.29
C MET A 180 -9.60 -1.90 -0.95
N GLU A 181 -8.59 -2.77 -0.85
CA GLU A 181 -7.83 -3.23 -2.00
C GLU A 181 -8.73 -3.92 -3.02
N LYS A 182 -9.55 -4.88 -2.58
CA LYS A 182 -10.49 -5.57 -3.46
C LYS A 182 -11.42 -4.59 -4.16
N ALA A 183 -11.98 -3.63 -3.43
CA ALA A 183 -12.87 -2.62 -3.98
C ALA A 183 -12.15 -1.72 -5.01
N THR A 184 -10.89 -1.39 -4.75
CA THR A 184 -10.03 -0.59 -5.62
C THR A 184 -9.69 -1.32 -6.91
N TRP A 185 -9.20 -2.56 -6.83
CA TRP A 185 -8.91 -3.39 -8.00
C TRP A 185 -10.16 -3.69 -8.82
N SER A 186 -11.32 -3.82 -8.16
CA SER A 186 -12.60 -4.03 -8.85
C SER A 186 -13.04 -2.84 -9.71
N LEU A 187 -12.45 -1.66 -9.56
CA LEU A 187 -12.70 -0.52 -10.46
C LEU A 187 -12.15 -0.77 -11.88
N LEU A 188 -11.31 -1.78 -12.06
CA LEU A 188 -10.70 -2.15 -13.34
C LEU A 188 -11.38 -3.36 -14.01
N LEU A 189 -12.56 -3.77 -13.53
CA LEU A 189 -13.36 -4.84 -14.15
C LEU A 189 -14.11 -4.33 -15.39
#